data_AF-A0AAF3EPZ6-F1
#
_entry.id   AF-A0AAF3EPZ6-F1
#
_cell.length_a   1.000
_cell.length_b   1.000
_cell.length_c   1.000
_cell.angle_alpha   90.00
_cell.angle_beta   90.00
_cell.angle_gamma   90.00
#
_symmetry.space_group_name_H-M   'P 1'
#
loop_
_entity.id
_entity.type
_entity.pdbx_description
1 polymer ?
#
loop_
_entity_poly.entity_id
_entity_poly.type
_entity_poly.pdbx_seq_one_letter_code
_entity_poly.pdbx_strand_id
1 'polypeptide(L)'
;MNNFRQQYVTRMCVGVEQEASQQDVNKLFDSSKDYNLERFREFSWKFRLLPPFRRKIWKVLLQVLPEYRENDERIIASRLHEAELLFNCLKTTRELECLEVRRKQTSGNSAPMILHIASSTRSTVDGELSDSDSTIVETNEKENIPGQLVSTLDRPSAIDLATMILLSDGMIHERRTLKKSYPYYIPVCEQMLILCEPENWADAFHLSRRVLKLMAKTFGDEDQMRKTLNEIHERLAKEIEMNSGLCERATFGKLPIRHWLLGAGTQIIHTPRALQRFWDKLLTGEASRVLMVHLIVELLITIDKRFGDDLHMSCEFRLSDEGDMRLVGRVLDQVAKSGGRKSTSDIRRPRVPNIL
;
A
#
# COMPACT_ATOMS: atom_id res chain seq x y z
N MET A 1 39.40 -10.30 -16.34
CA MET A 1 38.88 -11.17 -17.43
C MET A 1 37.56 -11.75 -16.97
N ASN A 2 36.43 -11.13 -17.33
CA ASN A 2 35.10 -11.65 -16.96
C ASN A 2 34.77 -12.86 -17.84
N ASN A 3 34.54 -13.99 -17.19
CA ASN A 3 34.43 -15.29 -17.82
C ASN A 3 33.25 -15.33 -18.81
N PHE A 4 33.50 -15.70 -20.06
CA PHE A 4 32.51 -15.83 -21.13
C PHE A 4 31.32 -16.72 -20.70
N ARG A 5 31.58 -17.70 -19.83
CA ARG A 5 30.57 -18.55 -19.18
C ARG A 5 29.61 -17.79 -18.26
N GLN A 6 30.07 -16.78 -17.52
CA GLN A 6 29.19 -15.93 -16.70
C GLN A 6 28.28 -15.06 -17.58
N GLN A 7 28.80 -14.50 -18.69
CA GLN A 7 27.97 -13.75 -19.64
C GLN A 7 26.95 -14.64 -20.36
N TYR A 8 27.32 -15.89 -20.66
CA TYR A 8 26.42 -16.85 -21.31
C TYR A 8 25.32 -17.35 -20.37
N VAL A 9 25.64 -17.68 -19.12
CA VAL A 9 24.63 -18.00 -18.09
C VAL A 9 23.74 -16.79 -17.80
N THR A 10 24.31 -15.57 -17.78
CA THR A 10 23.54 -14.32 -17.62
C THR A 10 22.57 -14.05 -18.78
N ARG A 11 22.91 -14.44 -20.02
CA ARG A 11 22.02 -14.29 -21.19
C ARG A 11 21.02 -15.44 -21.35
N MET A 12 21.36 -16.65 -20.92
CA MET A 12 20.49 -17.83 -20.98
C MET A 12 19.47 -17.87 -19.83
N CYS A 13 19.76 -17.24 -18.69
CA CYS A 13 18.81 -17.06 -17.59
C CYS A 13 17.96 -15.81 -17.79
N VAL A 14 17.08 -15.84 -18.80
CA VAL A 14 15.88 -14.97 -18.84
C VAL A 14 15.02 -15.40 -17.64
N GLY A 15 15.27 -14.81 -16.46
CA GLY A 15 14.55 -15.14 -15.22
C GLY A 15 15.34 -15.00 -13.92
N VAL A 16 16.66 -14.81 -13.97
CA VAL A 16 17.47 -14.53 -12.75
C VAL A 16 17.90 -13.07 -12.78
N GLU A 17 17.03 -12.19 -12.28
CA GLU A 17 17.41 -10.81 -11.98
C GLU A 17 18.67 -10.83 -11.10
N GLN A 18 19.73 -10.13 -11.51
CA GLN A 18 20.91 -9.99 -10.65
C GLN A 18 20.51 -9.23 -9.39
N GLU A 19 21.00 -9.68 -8.24
CA GLU A 19 20.81 -8.93 -6.99
C GLU A 19 21.70 -7.69 -7.02
N ALA A 20 21.12 -6.55 -6.63
CA ALA A 20 21.86 -5.30 -6.54
C ALA A 20 23.00 -5.42 -5.52
N SER A 21 24.26 -5.27 -5.95
CA SER A 21 25.39 -5.21 -5.03
C SER A 21 25.44 -3.87 -4.29
N GLN A 22 25.97 -3.87 -3.08
CA GLN A 22 26.19 -2.63 -2.31
C GLN A 22 27.04 -1.62 -3.08
N GLN A 23 28.03 -2.09 -3.86
CA GLN A 23 28.88 -1.23 -4.67
C GLN A 23 28.10 -0.55 -5.81
N ASP A 24 27.17 -1.26 -6.45
CA ASP A 24 26.36 -0.69 -7.51
C ASP A 24 25.37 0.36 -6.97
N VAL A 25 24.79 0.10 -5.80
CA VAL A 25 23.93 1.09 -5.12
C VAL A 25 24.74 2.29 -4.68
N ASN A 26 25.95 2.12 -4.13
CA ASN A 26 26.79 3.26 -3.72
C ASN A 26 27.20 4.13 -4.91
N LYS A 27 27.46 3.54 -6.08
CA LYS A 27 27.71 4.29 -7.32
C LYS A 27 26.49 5.08 -7.77
N LEU A 28 25.29 4.57 -7.50
CA LEU A 28 24.02 5.24 -7.83
C LEU A 28 23.74 6.42 -6.90
N PHE A 29 24.17 6.33 -5.63
CA PHE A 29 24.05 7.37 -4.59
C PHE A 29 25.34 8.17 -4.38
N ASP A 30 26.20 8.28 -5.39
CA ASP A 30 27.46 9.04 -5.31
C ASP A 30 27.17 10.48 -4.82
N SER A 31 27.75 10.84 -3.67
CA SER A 31 27.48 12.10 -2.96
C SER A 31 27.87 13.36 -3.75
N SER A 32 28.67 13.20 -4.81
CA SER A 32 29.13 14.28 -5.66
C SER A 32 28.13 14.70 -6.74
N LYS A 33 27.01 13.98 -6.92
CA LYS A 33 26.07 14.19 -8.03
C LYS A 33 24.62 14.18 -7.55
N ASP A 34 23.80 14.96 -8.23
CA ASP A 34 22.35 14.94 -8.10
C ASP A 34 21.75 13.60 -8.55
N TYR A 35 20.56 13.28 -8.03
CA TYR A 35 19.90 12.03 -8.35
C TYR A 35 19.39 12.04 -9.79
N ASN A 36 19.94 11.14 -10.61
CA ASN A 36 19.47 10.94 -11.97
C ASN A 36 18.35 9.89 -12.01
N LEU A 37 17.09 10.34 -12.04
CA LEU A 37 15.90 9.46 -12.04
C LEU A 37 15.97 8.36 -13.09
N GLU A 38 16.47 8.65 -14.29
CA GLU A 38 16.54 7.67 -15.38
C GLU A 38 17.48 6.51 -15.02
N ARG A 39 18.63 6.81 -14.41
CA ARG A 39 19.54 5.77 -13.90
C ARG A 39 18.88 4.92 -12.81
N PHE A 40 18.09 5.53 -11.92
CA PHE A 40 17.36 4.78 -10.91
C PHE A 40 16.28 3.87 -11.52
N ARG A 41 15.60 4.32 -12.59
CA ARG A 41 14.63 3.49 -13.32
C ARG A 41 15.33 2.32 -14.01
N GLU A 42 16.38 2.58 -14.78
CA GLU A 42 17.16 1.54 -15.45
C GLU A 42 17.72 0.52 -14.45
N PHE A 43 18.25 1.00 -13.33
CA PHE A 43 18.77 0.18 -12.24
C PHE A 43 17.68 -0.71 -11.64
N SER A 44 16.52 -0.13 -11.32
CA SER A 44 15.39 -0.86 -10.73
C SER A 44 14.81 -1.88 -11.69
N TRP A 45 14.90 -1.66 -13.01
CA TRP A 45 14.57 -2.68 -14.01
C TRP A 45 15.60 -3.79 -14.13
N LYS A 46 16.88 -3.45 -14.10
CA LYS A 46 17.97 -4.40 -14.30
C LYS A 46 18.18 -5.33 -13.10
N PHE A 47 18.03 -4.82 -11.89
CA PHE A 47 18.37 -5.53 -10.67
C PHE A 47 17.14 -5.82 -9.81
N ARG A 48 17.24 -6.87 -9.02
CA ARG A 48 16.36 -7.09 -7.88
C ARG A 48 16.87 -6.26 -6.70
N LEU A 49 16.01 -5.41 -6.14
CA LEU A 49 16.40 -4.58 -5.01
C LEU A 49 16.41 -5.39 -3.72
N LEU A 50 17.44 -5.23 -2.91
CA LEU A 50 17.48 -5.80 -1.57
C LEU A 50 16.72 -4.88 -0.59
N PRO A 51 16.10 -5.43 0.48
CA PRO A 51 15.37 -4.66 1.48
C PRO A 51 16.06 -3.36 1.97
N PRO A 52 17.38 -3.35 2.31
CA PRO A 52 18.02 -2.14 2.84
C PRO A 52 18.10 -0.98 1.82
N PHE A 53 18.07 -1.28 0.52
CA PHE A 53 18.18 -0.25 -0.53
C PHE A 53 16.84 0.19 -1.07
N ARG A 54 15.82 -0.68 -0.96
CA ARG A 54 14.48 -0.45 -1.52
C ARG A 54 13.89 0.87 -1.05
N ARG A 55 13.89 1.13 0.26
CA ARG A 55 13.36 2.39 0.84
C ARG A 55 14.04 3.61 0.23
N LYS A 56 15.38 3.62 0.15
CA LYS A 56 16.16 4.75 -0.40
C LYS A 56 15.86 4.98 -1.89
N ILE A 57 15.86 3.91 -2.69
CA ILE A 57 15.60 3.98 -4.13
C ILE A 57 14.16 4.44 -4.39
N TRP A 58 13.18 3.90 -3.66
CA TRP A 58 11.78 4.27 -3.82
C TRP A 58 11.51 5.73 -3.44
N LYS A 59 12.21 6.26 -2.43
CA LYS A 59 12.11 7.70 -2.10
C LYS A 59 12.54 8.59 -3.28
N VAL A 60 13.55 8.18 -4.04
CA VAL A 60 13.99 8.89 -5.25
C VAL A 60 12.99 8.68 -6.40
N LEU A 61 12.62 7.44 -6.72
CA LEU A 61 11.69 7.11 -7.80
C LEU A 61 10.33 7.80 -7.65
N LEU A 62 9.81 7.84 -6.42
CA LEU A 62 8.53 8.46 -6.09
C LEU A 62 8.62 9.96 -5.79
N GLN A 63 9.81 10.56 -5.94
CA GLN A 63 10.06 11.98 -5.70
C GLN A 63 9.59 12.42 -4.31
N VAL A 64 9.87 11.57 -3.32
CA VAL A 64 9.82 11.93 -1.90
C VAL A 64 11.10 12.69 -1.55
N LEU A 65 12.24 12.24 -2.08
CA LEU A 65 13.47 13.03 -2.14
C LEU A 65 13.49 13.88 -3.42
N PRO A 66 14.01 15.12 -3.37
CA PRO A 66 14.21 15.95 -4.54
C PRO A 66 15.25 15.32 -5.48
N GLU A 67 15.35 15.82 -6.72
CA GLU A 67 16.48 15.48 -7.61
C GLU A 67 17.79 16.13 -7.13
N TYR A 68 17.69 17.35 -6.59
CA TYR A 68 18.82 18.16 -6.10
C TYR A 68 19.18 17.81 -4.66
N ARG A 69 20.38 17.24 -4.48
CA ARG A 69 20.81 16.66 -3.19
C ARG A 69 21.03 17.69 -2.09
N GLU A 70 21.38 18.92 -2.46
CA GLU A 70 21.59 20.04 -1.53
C GLU A 70 20.35 20.32 -0.66
N ASN A 71 19.17 19.95 -1.14
CA ASN A 71 17.91 20.16 -0.44
C ASN A 71 17.43 18.95 0.38
N ASP A 72 18.17 17.84 0.38
CA ASP A 72 17.73 16.58 1.00
C ASP A 72 17.39 16.77 2.48
N GLU A 73 18.30 17.34 3.28
CA GLU A 73 18.10 17.50 4.72
C GLU A 73 16.89 18.38 5.04
N ARG A 74 16.78 19.54 4.36
CA ARG A 74 15.67 20.47 4.55
C ARG A 74 14.32 19.86 4.16
N ILE A 75 14.29 19.12 3.05
CA ILE A 75 13.06 18.45 2.59
C ILE A 75 12.70 17.30 3.51
N ILE A 76 13.67 16.48 3.94
CA ILE A 76 13.43 15.38 4.89
C ILE A 76 12.86 15.95 6.20
N ALA A 77 13.44 17.02 6.74
CA ALA A 77 12.95 17.66 7.96
C ALA A 77 11.53 18.22 7.78
N SER A 78 11.27 18.92 6.68
CA SER A 78 9.93 19.45 6.37
C SER A 78 8.89 18.35 6.22
N ARG A 79 9.25 17.22 5.62
CA ARG A 79 8.39 16.05 5.43
C ARG A 79 8.09 15.35 6.75
N LEU A 80 9.10 15.15 7.59
CA LEU A 80 8.91 14.63 8.93
C LEU A 80 7.94 15.52 9.73
N HIS A 81 8.14 16.84 9.69
CA HIS A 81 7.26 17.79 10.37
C HIS A 81 5.82 17.74 9.84
N GLU A 82 5.63 17.67 8.51
CA GLU A 82 4.31 17.51 7.89
C GLU A 82 3.60 16.24 8.40
N ALA A 83 4.30 15.11 8.42
CA ALA A 83 3.76 13.83 8.86
C ALA A 83 3.39 13.85 10.35
N GLU A 84 4.27 14.41 11.21
CA GLU A 84 4.03 14.56 12.65
C GLU A 84 2.84 15.48 12.95
N LEU A 85 2.75 16.61 12.24
CA LEU A 85 1.63 17.54 12.39
C LEU A 85 0.30 16.85 12.08
N LEU A 86 0.20 16.17 10.94
CA LEU A 86 -1.02 15.44 10.55
C LEU A 86 -1.37 14.34 11.54
N PHE A 87 -0.38 13.61 12.05
CA PHE A 87 -0.63 12.56 13.04
C PHE A 87 -1.12 13.14 14.37
N ASN A 88 -0.51 14.23 14.84
CA ASN A 88 -0.94 14.93 16.05
C ASN A 88 -2.37 15.48 15.90
N CYS A 89 -2.72 16.07 14.75
CA CYS A 89 -4.10 16.48 14.47
C CYS A 89 -5.10 15.32 14.59
N LEU A 90 -4.75 14.14 14.07
CA LEU A 90 -5.61 12.95 14.22
C LEU A 90 -5.71 12.46 15.66
N LYS A 91 -4.63 12.51 16.44
CA LYS A 91 -4.66 12.16 17.87
C LYS A 91 -5.61 13.09 18.62
N THR A 92 -5.44 14.39 18.47
CA THR A 92 -6.29 15.40 19.12
C THR A 92 -7.75 15.25 18.71
N THR A 93 -8.03 15.00 17.43
CA THR A 93 -9.41 14.79 16.95
C THR A 93 -10.07 13.59 17.64
N ARG A 94 -9.34 12.47 17.81
CA ARG A 94 -9.85 11.28 18.51
C ARG A 94 -10.09 11.53 19.99
N GLU A 95 -9.18 12.25 20.65
CA GLU A 95 -9.33 12.61 22.05
C GLU A 95 -10.60 13.45 22.26
N LEU A 96 -10.85 14.42 21.38
CA LEU A 96 -12.07 15.23 21.39
C LEU A 96 -13.34 14.40 21.15
N GLU A 97 -13.34 13.51 20.15
CA GLU A 97 -14.46 12.59 19.89
C GLU A 97 -14.78 11.71 21.11
N CYS A 98 -13.75 11.17 21.78
CA CYS A 98 -13.92 10.38 23.00
C CYS A 98 -14.53 11.21 24.15
N LEU A 99 -14.10 12.47 24.32
CA LEU A 99 -14.67 13.37 25.33
C LEU A 99 -16.13 13.71 25.04
N GLU A 100 -16.49 13.92 23.77
CA GLU A 100 -17.88 14.17 23.38
C GLU A 100 -18.80 12.98 23.65
N VAL A 101 -18.36 11.76 23.34
CA VAL A 101 -19.11 10.53 23.65
C VAL A 101 -19.34 10.42 25.17
N ARG A 102 -18.30 10.66 25.97
CA ARG A 102 -18.42 10.67 27.44
C ARG A 102 -19.39 11.73 27.95
N ARG A 103 -19.33 12.96 27.41
CA ARG A 103 -20.27 14.04 27.76
C ARG A 103 -21.73 13.67 27.45
N LYS A 104 -21.99 13.10 26.27
CA LYS A 104 -23.33 12.66 25.85
C LYS A 104 -23.87 11.54 26.75
N GLN A 105 -23.02 10.64 27.22
CA GLN A 105 -23.39 9.58 28.18
C GLN A 105 -23.69 10.16 29.58
N THR A 106 -22.94 11.16 30.03
CA THR A 106 -23.21 11.83 31.32
C THR A 106 -24.44 12.72 31.29
N SER A 107 -24.81 13.31 30.14
CA SER A 107 -26.03 14.12 30.01
C SER A 107 -27.30 13.29 29.79
N GLY A 108 -27.19 12.04 29.32
CA GLY A 108 -28.31 11.12 29.15
C GLY A 108 -28.73 10.38 30.41
N ASN A 109 -27.86 10.30 31.43
CA ASN A 109 -28.12 9.62 32.71
C ASN A 109 -28.42 10.58 33.88
N SER A 110 -28.61 11.87 33.63
CA SER A 110 -28.99 12.82 34.67
C SER A 110 -30.52 12.92 34.78
N ALA A 111 -31.11 12.07 35.63
CA ALA A 111 -32.34 12.44 36.32
C ALA A 111 -32.06 13.72 37.14
N PRO A 112 -33.03 14.65 37.29
CA PRO A 112 -32.78 15.91 37.96
C PRO A 112 -32.48 15.63 39.43
N MET A 113 -31.25 15.91 39.85
CA MET A 113 -30.82 15.80 41.24
C MET A 113 -31.49 16.92 42.03
N ILE A 114 -32.62 16.61 42.67
CA ILE A 114 -33.18 17.43 43.74
C ILE A 114 -32.16 17.45 44.88
N LEU A 115 -31.64 18.63 45.14
CA LEU A 115 -30.69 18.93 46.22
C LEU A 115 -31.41 18.72 47.57
N HIS A 116 -31.25 17.56 48.20
CA HIS A 116 -31.58 17.40 49.61
C HIS A 116 -30.32 17.62 50.45
N ILE A 117 -30.27 18.81 51.06
CA ILE A 117 -29.41 19.15 52.19
C ILE A 117 -29.86 18.30 53.37
N ALA A 118 -28.98 17.43 53.89
CA ALA A 118 -29.00 17.01 55.29
C ALA A 118 -27.62 16.50 55.72
N SER A 119 -27.20 17.04 56.86
CA SER A 119 -25.95 16.94 57.59
C SER A 119 -25.80 15.68 58.46
N SER A 120 -24.53 15.33 58.77
CA SER A 120 -24.06 14.58 59.97
C SER A 120 -24.44 13.09 60.05
N THR A 121 -23.65 12.12 60.52
CA THR A 121 -22.49 12.07 61.44
C THR A 121 -21.68 10.77 61.23
N ARG A 122 -20.43 10.83 61.67
CA ARG A 122 -19.39 9.81 61.86
C ARG A 122 -19.80 8.62 62.77
N SER A 123 -19.44 7.37 62.41
CA SER A 123 -18.86 6.39 63.35
C SER A 123 -18.21 5.19 62.64
N THR A 124 -17.09 4.76 63.21
CA THR A 124 -16.32 3.52 63.03
C THR A 124 -17.01 2.31 63.65
N VAL A 125 -16.69 1.08 63.21
CA VAL A 125 -16.12 -0.07 63.97
C VAL A 125 -16.12 -1.35 63.11
N ASP A 126 -15.10 -2.17 63.37
CA ASP A 126 -14.61 -3.43 62.79
C ASP A 126 -15.56 -4.65 62.77
N GLY A 127 -15.15 -5.73 62.07
CA GLY A 127 -15.61 -7.10 62.38
C GLY A 127 -15.63 -8.14 61.26
N GLU A 128 -14.49 -8.83 61.07
CA GLU A 128 -14.24 -10.28 60.85
C GLU A 128 -15.09 -11.22 59.94
N LEU A 129 -14.32 -12.01 59.15
CA LEU A 129 -14.40 -13.43 58.75
C LEU A 129 -15.75 -14.14 58.50
N SER A 130 -15.88 -14.80 57.34
CA SER A 130 -15.75 -16.28 57.20
C SER A 130 -15.96 -16.81 55.78
N ASP A 131 -15.28 -17.92 55.50
CA ASP A 131 -15.23 -18.80 54.31
C ASP A 131 -16.54 -19.13 53.57
N SER A 132 -16.43 -19.39 52.26
CA SER A 132 -16.74 -20.71 51.67
C SER A 132 -16.38 -20.82 50.18
N ASP A 133 -15.76 -21.96 49.88
CA ASP A 133 -15.44 -22.55 48.57
C ASP A 133 -16.62 -22.62 47.59
N SER A 134 -16.34 -22.40 46.30
CA SER A 134 -16.61 -23.41 45.26
C SER A 134 -16.02 -23.03 43.91
N THR A 135 -15.12 -23.88 43.45
CA THR A 135 -14.60 -24.01 42.08
C THR A 135 -15.71 -24.50 41.14
N ILE A 136 -15.83 -23.93 39.93
CA ILE A 136 -16.00 -24.63 38.63
C ILE A 136 -15.87 -23.62 37.47
N VAL A 137 -14.76 -23.78 36.74
CA VAL A 137 -14.51 -23.73 35.27
C VAL A 137 -15.23 -22.70 34.40
N GLU A 138 -14.38 -21.83 33.86
CA GLU A 138 -14.55 -20.90 32.74
C GLU A 138 -15.13 -21.54 31.47
N THR A 139 -16.09 -20.85 30.85
CA THR A 139 -16.07 -20.48 29.42
C THR A 139 -17.21 -19.50 29.19
N ASN A 140 -16.94 -18.20 29.28
CA ASN A 140 -17.85 -17.18 28.76
C ASN A 140 -17.06 -15.98 28.23
N GLU A 141 -17.22 -15.79 26.92
CA GLU A 141 -17.43 -14.51 26.25
C GLU A 141 -16.88 -13.28 26.98
N LYS A 142 -15.71 -12.82 26.53
CA LYS A 142 -15.19 -11.50 26.92
C LYS A 142 -16.03 -10.41 26.23
N GLU A 143 -17.12 -10.05 26.88
CA GLU A 143 -17.71 -8.72 26.79
C GLU A 143 -16.64 -7.67 27.15
N ASN A 144 -16.51 -6.69 26.27
CA ASN A 144 -15.46 -5.69 26.27
C ASN A 144 -15.84 -4.56 27.25
N ILE A 145 -15.22 -4.53 28.43
CA ILE A 145 -15.39 -3.45 29.42
C ILE A 145 -14.66 -2.18 28.93
N PRO A 146 -15.29 -1.00 28.91
CA PRO A 146 -14.68 0.24 28.44
C PRO A 146 -13.81 0.86 29.56
N GLY A 147 -12.57 0.41 29.68
CA GLY A 147 -11.68 0.91 30.74
C GLY A 147 -10.17 0.76 30.51
N GLN A 148 -9.73 0.16 29.42
CA GLN A 148 -8.32 -0.03 29.12
C GLN A 148 -7.96 0.63 27.78
N LEU A 149 -7.76 1.94 27.80
CA LEU A 149 -7.08 2.66 26.72
C LEU A 149 -5.81 3.26 27.30
N VAL A 150 -4.81 2.42 27.54
CA VAL A 150 -3.47 2.84 27.96
C VAL A 150 -2.47 2.33 26.94
N SER A 151 -1.77 3.30 26.33
CA SER A 151 -0.42 3.23 25.74
C SER A 151 -0.12 2.41 24.46
N THR A 152 -0.86 2.58 23.37
CA THR A 152 -0.41 2.16 22.01
C THR A 152 -0.16 3.32 21.04
N LEU A 153 -0.16 4.56 21.54
CA LEU A 153 -0.37 5.78 20.75
C LEU A 153 0.89 6.46 20.18
N ASP A 154 2.09 5.88 20.27
CA ASP A 154 3.30 6.57 19.79
C ASP A 154 3.53 6.44 18.28
N ARG A 155 2.86 5.51 17.59
CA ARG A 155 3.07 5.28 16.15
C ARG A 155 1.74 5.13 15.41
N PRO A 156 1.63 5.65 14.17
CA PRO A 156 0.41 5.52 13.39
C PRO A 156 0.21 4.09 12.87
N SER A 157 -1.02 3.60 12.96
CA SER A 157 -1.46 2.40 12.22
C SER A 157 -1.67 2.69 10.73
N ALA A 158 -1.85 1.66 9.90
CA ALA A 158 -2.13 1.84 8.48
C ALA A 158 -3.42 2.64 8.21
N ILE A 159 -4.44 2.48 9.06
CA ILE A 159 -5.67 3.26 9.02
C ILE A 159 -5.35 4.74 9.29
N ASP A 160 -4.43 5.01 10.21
CA ASP A 160 -4.02 6.38 10.54
C ASP A 160 -3.30 6.99 9.35
N LEU A 161 -2.36 6.27 8.73
CA LEU A 161 -1.68 6.74 7.52
C LEU A 161 -2.68 7.03 6.39
N ALA A 162 -3.61 6.12 6.10
CA ALA A 162 -4.65 6.33 5.10
C ALA A 162 -5.50 7.58 5.40
N THR A 163 -5.83 7.81 6.67
CA THR A 163 -6.59 8.99 7.10
C THR A 163 -5.76 10.26 6.96
N MET A 164 -4.48 10.24 7.33
CA MET A 164 -3.55 11.36 7.15
C MET A 164 -3.40 11.74 5.67
N ILE A 165 -3.35 10.75 4.77
CA ILE A 165 -3.25 10.99 3.33
C ILE A 165 -4.47 11.76 2.84
N LEU A 166 -5.66 11.29 3.19
CA LEU A 166 -6.91 11.94 2.82
C LEU A 166 -7.02 13.35 3.40
N LEU A 167 -6.64 13.52 4.68
CA LEU A 167 -6.58 14.83 5.32
C LEU A 167 -5.62 15.77 4.59
N SER A 168 -4.46 15.27 4.18
CA SER A 168 -3.46 16.05 3.43
C SER A 168 -3.93 16.46 2.03
N ASP A 169 -4.86 15.71 1.45
CA ASP A 169 -5.51 16.02 0.16
C ASP A 169 -6.81 16.84 0.36
N GLY A 170 -7.08 17.32 1.58
CA GLY A 170 -8.25 18.15 1.90
C GLY A 170 -9.56 17.37 2.03
N MET A 171 -9.51 16.04 2.08
CA MET A 171 -10.69 15.19 2.18
C MET A 171 -10.90 14.73 3.63
N ILE A 172 -11.95 15.24 4.27
CA ILE A 172 -12.34 14.85 5.62
C ILE A 172 -13.25 13.62 5.51
N HIS A 173 -12.83 12.51 6.10
CA HIS A 173 -13.59 11.27 6.11
C HIS A 173 -13.73 10.70 7.51
N GLU A 174 -14.92 10.20 7.83
CA GLU A 174 -15.12 9.45 9.06
C GLU A 174 -14.34 8.13 8.98
N ARG A 175 -13.54 7.82 10.01
CA ARG A 175 -12.70 6.61 10.06
C ARG A 175 -13.48 5.33 9.80
N ARG A 176 -14.77 5.30 10.16
CA ARG A 176 -15.68 4.17 9.99
C ARG A 176 -16.06 3.92 8.53
N THR A 177 -16.13 4.96 7.70
CA THR A 177 -16.52 4.86 6.28
C THR A 177 -15.31 4.73 5.35
N LEU A 178 -14.10 4.93 5.87
CA LEU A 178 -12.84 4.83 5.13
C LEU A 178 -12.69 3.50 4.39
N LYS A 179 -12.91 2.37 5.08
CA LYS A 179 -12.78 1.03 4.47
C LYS A 179 -13.74 0.81 3.30
N LYS A 180 -14.94 1.39 3.37
CA LYS A 180 -15.97 1.27 2.32
C LYS A 180 -15.68 2.20 1.15
N SER A 181 -15.27 3.43 1.43
CA SER A 181 -15.08 4.48 0.43
C SER A 181 -13.75 4.36 -0.31
N TYR A 182 -12.71 3.89 0.38
CA TYR A 182 -11.34 3.78 -0.13
C TYR A 182 -10.71 2.43 0.25
N PRO A 183 -11.27 1.31 -0.25
CA PRO A 183 -10.87 -0.04 0.17
C PRO A 183 -9.40 -0.37 -0.14
N TYR A 184 -8.76 0.38 -1.03
CA TYR A 184 -7.38 0.16 -1.46
C TYR A 184 -6.34 1.04 -0.73
N TYR A 185 -6.74 2.07 0.03
CA TYR A 185 -5.79 2.94 0.74
C TYR A 185 -5.07 2.20 1.88
N ILE A 186 -5.84 1.48 2.70
CA ILE A 186 -5.31 0.78 3.88
C ILE A 186 -4.30 -0.31 3.47
N PRO A 187 -4.59 -1.21 2.50
CA PRO A 187 -3.62 -2.21 2.06
C PRO A 187 -2.31 -1.62 1.54
N VAL A 188 -2.35 -0.48 0.81
CA VAL A 188 -1.12 0.21 0.37
C VAL A 188 -0.31 0.69 1.58
N CYS A 189 -0.97 1.29 2.57
CA CYS A 189 -0.32 1.79 3.78
C CYS A 189 0.26 0.66 4.64
N GLU A 190 -0.43 -0.47 4.77
CA GLU A 190 0.05 -1.67 5.48
C GLU A 190 1.37 -2.16 4.87
N GLN A 191 1.41 -2.28 3.54
CA GLN A 191 2.61 -2.75 2.83
C GLN A 191 3.78 -1.77 2.95
N MET A 192 3.51 -0.47 2.98
CA MET A 192 4.54 0.54 3.19
C MET A 192 5.07 0.57 4.63
N LEU A 193 4.23 0.31 5.63
CA LEU A 193 4.68 0.15 7.02
C LEU A 193 5.57 -1.09 7.18
N ILE A 194 5.23 -2.20 6.52
CA ILE A 194 6.08 -3.40 6.49
C ILE A 194 7.45 -3.08 5.88
N LEU A 195 7.50 -2.31 4.79
CA LEU A 195 8.75 -1.94 4.14
C LEU A 195 9.61 -0.98 4.97
N CYS A 196 8.99 0.07 5.52
CA CYS A 196 9.74 1.16 6.14
C CYS A 196 10.18 0.85 7.57
N GLU A 197 9.64 -0.22 8.15
CA GLU A 197 9.71 -0.54 9.57
C GLU A 197 8.96 0.51 10.40
N PRO A 198 8.46 0.14 11.60
CA PRO A 198 7.67 1.04 12.43
C PRO A 198 8.37 2.37 12.80
N GLU A 199 9.71 2.40 12.84
CA GLU A 199 10.53 3.56 13.18
C GLU A 199 10.52 4.64 12.09
N ASN A 200 10.30 4.26 10.82
CA ASN A 200 10.31 5.20 9.69
C ASN A 200 8.90 5.39 9.10
N TRP A 201 7.90 5.45 9.97
CA TRP A 201 6.50 5.59 9.56
C TRP A 201 6.22 6.87 8.73
N ALA A 202 7.01 7.94 8.90
CA ALA A 202 6.90 9.15 8.08
C ALA A 202 7.29 8.88 6.61
N ASP A 203 8.31 8.04 6.38
CA ASP A 203 8.63 7.56 5.04
C ASP A 203 7.48 6.69 4.50
N ALA A 204 6.90 5.82 5.34
CA ALA A 204 5.74 5.01 4.94
C ALA A 204 4.55 5.88 4.53
N PHE A 205 4.26 6.96 5.26
CA PHE A 205 3.23 7.95 4.93
C PHE A 205 3.46 8.56 3.54
N HIS A 206 4.65 9.14 3.31
CA HIS A 206 4.94 9.83 2.05
C HIS A 206 5.02 8.87 0.87
N LEU A 207 5.62 7.70 1.04
CA LEU A 207 5.70 6.67 -0.01
C LEU A 207 4.29 6.18 -0.36
N SER A 208 3.44 5.85 0.63
CA SER A 208 2.05 5.44 0.40
C SER A 208 1.28 6.51 -0.38
N ARG A 209 1.40 7.78 0.03
CA ARG A 209 0.77 8.92 -0.65
C ARG A 209 1.21 9.00 -2.11
N ARG A 210 2.51 8.84 -2.38
CA ARG A 210 3.05 8.91 -3.74
C ARG A 210 2.65 7.73 -4.60
N VAL A 211 2.57 6.51 -4.06
CA VAL A 211 2.05 5.34 -4.78
C VAL A 211 0.58 5.55 -5.17
N LEU A 212 -0.25 5.98 -4.23
CA LEU A 212 -1.67 6.26 -4.49
C LEU A 212 -1.83 7.36 -5.54
N LYS A 213 -1.03 8.44 -5.48
CA LYS A 213 -1.02 9.50 -6.50
C LYS A 213 -0.54 9.00 -7.86
N LEU A 214 0.44 8.10 -7.92
CA LEU A 214 0.89 7.47 -9.17
C LEU A 214 -0.24 6.63 -9.79
N MET A 215 -0.94 5.82 -9.00
CA MET A 215 -2.05 5.02 -9.50
C MET A 215 -3.25 5.88 -9.91
N ALA A 216 -3.59 6.91 -9.14
CA ALA A 216 -4.62 7.88 -9.51
C ALA A 216 -4.26 8.64 -10.79
N LYS A 217 -2.99 9.01 -10.99
CA LYS A 217 -2.53 9.61 -12.25
C LYS A 217 -2.64 8.63 -13.43
N THR A 218 -2.40 7.34 -13.19
CA THR A 218 -2.37 6.31 -14.25
C THR A 218 -3.78 5.83 -14.63
N PHE A 219 -4.69 5.76 -13.66
CA PHE A 219 -6.00 5.09 -13.79
C PHE A 219 -7.18 5.89 -13.21
N GLY A 220 -6.96 7.09 -12.67
CA GLY A 220 -8.02 7.88 -12.03
C GLY A 220 -8.98 8.56 -13.01
N ASP A 221 -8.57 8.70 -14.28
CA ASP A 221 -9.45 9.15 -15.36
C ASP A 221 -10.37 7.99 -15.81
N GLU A 222 -11.68 8.25 -15.86
CA GLU A 222 -12.69 7.22 -16.15
C GLU A 222 -12.61 6.69 -17.60
N ASP A 223 -12.19 7.52 -18.56
CA ASP A 223 -11.98 7.06 -19.94
C ASP A 223 -10.74 6.17 -20.04
N GLN A 224 -9.65 6.54 -19.35
CA GLN A 224 -8.46 5.72 -19.25
C GLN A 224 -8.73 4.40 -18.51
N MET A 225 -9.54 4.43 -17.45
CA MET A 225 -10.02 3.23 -16.75
C MET A 225 -10.79 2.31 -17.70
N ARG A 226 -11.79 2.83 -18.41
CA ARG A 226 -12.61 2.07 -19.38
C ARG A 226 -11.76 1.43 -20.47
N LYS A 227 -10.81 2.18 -21.05
CA LYS A 227 -9.85 1.65 -22.04
C LYS A 227 -9.00 0.52 -21.47
N THR A 228 -8.56 0.65 -20.23
CA THR A 228 -7.74 -0.36 -19.56
C THR A 228 -8.54 -1.62 -19.23
N LEU A 229 -9.80 -1.47 -18.78
CA LEU A 229 -10.70 -2.61 -18.55
C LEU A 229 -10.99 -3.38 -19.85
N ASN A 230 -11.26 -2.65 -20.94
CA ASN A 230 -11.44 -3.28 -22.26
C ASN A 230 -10.17 -4.00 -22.72
N GLU A 231 -8.99 -3.40 -22.56
CA GLU A 231 -7.72 -4.06 -22.90
C GLU A 231 -7.50 -5.34 -22.08
N ILE A 232 -7.79 -5.31 -20.78
CA ILE A 232 -7.69 -6.50 -19.92
C ILE A 232 -8.65 -7.59 -20.41
N HIS A 233 -9.91 -7.24 -20.69
CA HIS A 233 -10.92 -8.18 -21.17
C HIS A 233 -10.55 -8.78 -22.54
N GLU A 234 -10.10 -7.96 -23.49
CA GLU A 234 -9.67 -8.40 -24.81
C GLU A 234 -8.42 -9.29 -24.78
N ARG A 235 -7.46 -8.99 -23.90
CA ARG A 235 -6.28 -9.84 -23.71
C ARG A 235 -6.65 -11.16 -23.06
N LEU A 236 -7.52 -11.12 -22.06
CA LEU A 236 -8.01 -12.31 -21.37
C LEU A 236 -8.71 -13.27 -22.33
N ALA A 237 -9.61 -12.75 -23.16
CA ALA A 237 -10.38 -13.53 -24.14
C ALA A 237 -9.53 -14.18 -25.24
N LYS A 238 -8.28 -13.74 -25.44
CA LYS A 238 -7.33 -14.37 -26.37
C LYS A 238 -6.57 -15.55 -25.76
N GLU A 239 -6.43 -15.57 -24.44
CA GLU A 239 -5.61 -16.54 -23.71
C GLU A 239 -6.44 -17.66 -23.07
N ILE A 240 -7.74 -17.40 -22.84
CA ILE A 240 -8.67 -18.33 -22.22
C ILE A 240 -9.65 -18.88 -23.26
N GLU A 241 -10.12 -20.11 -23.05
CA GLU A 241 -11.15 -20.72 -23.88
C GLU A 241 -12.43 -19.87 -23.93
N MET A 242 -13.06 -19.82 -25.11
CA MET A 242 -14.18 -18.91 -25.40
C MET A 242 -15.42 -19.17 -24.53
N ASN A 243 -15.51 -20.33 -23.88
CA ASN A 243 -16.60 -20.74 -23.01
C ASN A 243 -16.39 -20.42 -21.52
N SER A 244 -15.24 -19.87 -21.13
CA SER A 244 -15.00 -19.51 -19.72
C SER A 244 -15.96 -18.43 -19.25
N GLY A 245 -16.54 -18.62 -18.06
CA GLY A 245 -17.37 -17.62 -17.39
C GLY A 245 -16.67 -16.27 -17.15
N LEU A 246 -15.33 -16.22 -17.17
CA LEU A 246 -14.56 -14.97 -17.06
C LEU A 246 -14.55 -14.14 -18.35
N CYS A 247 -14.80 -14.77 -19.51
CA CYS A 247 -14.97 -14.07 -20.79
C CYS A 247 -16.33 -13.37 -20.86
N GLU A 248 -17.31 -13.79 -20.07
CA GLU A 248 -18.61 -13.13 -19.99
C GLU A 248 -18.49 -11.75 -19.32
N ARG A 249 -18.98 -10.70 -20.01
CA ARG A 249 -18.93 -9.33 -19.50
C ARG A 249 -19.64 -9.14 -18.17
N ALA A 250 -20.70 -9.91 -17.90
CA ALA A 250 -21.45 -9.83 -16.66
C ALA A 250 -20.63 -10.30 -15.45
N THR A 251 -19.86 -11.38 -15.59
CA THR A 251 -18.96 -11.89 -14.55
C THR A 251 -17.74 -10.98 -14.40
N PHE A 252 -17.12 -10.60 -15.52
CA PHE A 252 -15.97 -9.70 -15.53
C PHE A 252 -16.30 -8.35 -14.85
N GLY A 253 -17.48 -7.79 -15.12
CA GLY A 253 -17.92 -6.51 -14.56
C GLY A 253 -18.15 -6.52 -13.05
N LYS A 254 -18.26 -7.69 -12.42
CA LYS A 254 -18.41 -7.81 -10.96
C LYS A 254 -17.06 -7.90 -10.23
N LEU A 255 -15.96 -8.12 -10.94
CA LEU A 255 -14.63 -8.21 -10.35
C LEU A 255 -14.16 -6.83 -9.87
N PRO A 256 -13.48 -6.73 -8.70
CA PRO A 256 -13.00 -5.45 -8.16
C PRO A 256 -11.73 -4.94 -8.85
N ILE A 257 -11.63 -5.07 -10.18
CA ILE A 257 -10.45 -4.72 -10.99
C ILE A 257 -10.05 -3.25 -10.79
N ARG A 258 -11.04 -2.35 -10.65
CA ARG A 258 -10.78 -0.94 -10.35
C ARG A 258 -9.98 -0.77 -9.05
N HIS A 259 -10.33 -1.51 -8.00
CA HIS A 259 -9.63 -1.46 -6.72
C HIS A 259 -8.23 -2.10 -6.82
N TRP A 260 -8.08 -3.17 -7.61
CA TRP A 260 -6.78 -3.76 -7.88
C TRP A 260 -5.83 -2.81 -8.59
N LEU A 261 -6.33 -2.07 -9.59
CA LEU A 261 -5.59 -1.05 -10.33
C LEU A 261 -5.19 0.12 -9.41
N LEU A 262 -6.13 0.70 -8.69
CA LEU A 262 -5.89 1.86 -7.83
C LEU A 262 -5.06 1.52 -6.57
N GLY A 263 -5.15 0.28 -6.10
CA GLY A 263 -4.35 -0.26 -4.99
C GLY A 263 -2.98 -0.78 -5.39
N ALA A 264 -2.52 -0.56 -6.62
CA ALA A 264 -1.21 -1.02 -7.09
C ALA A 264 -0.97 -2.53 -6.89
N GLY A 265 -2.03 -3.35 -6.95
CA GLY A 265 -1.96 -4.80 -6.81
C GLY A 265 -1.89 -5.34 -5.37
N THR A 266 -2.03 -4.51 -4.33
CA THR A 266 -1.98 -4.96 -2.91
C THR A 266 -3.12 -5.90 -2.51
N GLN A 267 -4.21 -5.91 -3.28
CA GLN A 267 -5.34 -6.82 -3.09
C GLN A 267 -5.24 -8.09 -3.96
N ILE A 268 -4.20 -8.17 -4.82
CA ILE A 268 -3.90 -9.33 -5.66
C ILE A 268 -2.75 -10.11 -5.03
N ILE A 269 -1.63 -9.42 -4.78
CA ILE A 269 -0.40 -10.00 -4.26
C ILE A 269 -0.39 -9.76 -2.74
N HIS A 270 -0.46 -10.85 -1.99
CA HIS A 270 -0.59 -10.82 -0.53
C HIS A 270 0.78 -10.94 0.15
N THR A 271 1.72 -11.64 -0.47
CA THR A 271 3.07 -11.80 0.08
C THR A 271 3.88 -10.51 -0.09
N PRO A 272 4.38 -9.89 1.01
CA PRO A 272 5.12 -8.63 0.93
C PRO A 272 6.35 -8.72 0.02
N ARG A 273 7.05 -9.86 0.02
CA ARG A 273 8.23 -10.08 -0.82
C ARG A 273 7.92 -10.05 -2.32
N ALA A 274 6.80 -10.66 -2.74
CA ALA A 274 6.36 -10.67 -4.13
C ALA A 274 5.88 -9.27 -4.55
N LEU A 275 5.08 -8.63 -3.71
CA LEU A 275 4.56 -7.29 -3.98
C LEU A 275 5.70 -6.26 -4.07
N GLN A 276 6.67 -6.31 -3.16
CA GLN A 276 7.85 -5.43 -3.21
C GLN A 276 8.66 -5.64 -4.49
N ARG A 277 8.85 -6.90 -4.95
CA ARG A 277 9.52 -7.18 -6.23
C ARG A 277 8.75 -6.61 -7.42
N PHE A 278 7.42 -6.71 -7.40
CA PHE A 278 6.57 -6.09 -8.41
C PHE A 278 6.67 -4.56 -8.36
N TRP A 279 6.64 -3.96 -7.17
CA TRP A 279 6.75 -2.53 -6.95
C TRP A 279 8.12 -1.95 -7.32
N ASP A 280 9.20 -2.71 -7.19
CA ASP A 280 10.52 -2.30 -7.69
C ASP A 280 10.46 -1.86 -9.18
N LYS A 281 9.58 -2.48 -9.97
CA LYS A 281 9.33 -2.09 -11.37
C LYS A 281 8.16 -1.13 -11.53
N LEU A 282 7.06 -1.35 -10.81
CA LEU A 282 5.85 -0.53 -10.91
C LEU A 282 6.16 0.95 -10.62
N LEU A 283 6.97 1.22 -9.61
CA LEU A 283 7.26 2.56 -9.11
C LEU A 283 8.24 3.34 -10.01
N THR A 284 8.77 2.72 -11.07
CA THR A 284 9.51 3.43 -12.11
C THR A 284 8.63 4.39 -12.91
N GLY A 285 7.31 4.17 -12.90
CA GLY A 285 6.29 5.06 -13.47
C GLY A 285 5.98 4.81 -14.96
N GLU A 286 6.99 4.49 -15.76
CA GLU A 286 6.83 4.41 -17.23
C GLU A 286 6.02 3.18 -17.68
N ALA A 287 6.23 2.05 -17.03
CA ALA A 287 5.54 0.80 -17.37
C ALA A 287 4.39 0.48 -16.42
N SER A 288 3.98 1.39 -15.52
CA SER A 288 3.03 1.07 -14.45
C SER A 288 1.71 0.53 -14.99
N ARG A 289 1.19 1.16 -16.06
CA ARG A 289 -0.02 0.70 -16.76
C ARG A 289 0.13 -0.71 -17.30
N VAL A 290 1.22 -0.94 -18.05
CA VAL A 290 1.49 -2.21 -18.73
C VAL A 290 1.67 -3.33 -17.71
N LEU A 291 2.43 -3.09 -16.63
CA LEU A 291 2.64 -4.05 -15.54
C LEU A 291 1.33 -4.45 -14.87
N MET A 292 0.46 -3.48 -14.55
CA MET A 292 -0.83 -3.77 -13.92
C MET A 292 -1.77 -4.56 -14.84
N VAL A 293 -1.81 -4.23 -16.13
CA VAL A 293 -2.61 -4.99 -17.12
C VAL A 293 -2.14 -6.44 -17.17
N HIS A 294 -0.82 -6.69 -17.29
CA HIS A 294 -0.29 -8.06 -17.30
C HIS A 294 -0.53 -8.78 -15.97
N LEU A 295 -0.38 -8.10 -14.82
CA LEU A 295 -0.66 -8.68 -13.51
C LEU A 295 -2.09 -9.19 -13.40
N ILE A 296 -3.06 -8.38 -13.82
CA ILE A 296 -4.48 -8.74 -13.72
C ILE A 296 -4.83 -9.85 -14.72
N VAL A 297 -4.37 -9.76 -15.97
CA VAL A 297 -4.61 -10.81 -16.97
C VAL A 297 -4.03 -12.15 -16.50
N GLU A 298 -2.79 -12.16 -16.02
CA GLU A 298 -2.13 -13.38 -15.56
C GLU A 298 -2.77 -13.96 -14.30
N LEU A 299 -3.26 -13.11 -13.38
CA LEU A 299 -4.06 -13.54 -12.23
C LEU A 299 -5.33 -14.24 -12.70
N LEU A 300 -6.08 -13.62 -13.61
CA LEU A 300 -7.35 -14.16 -14.09
C LEU A 300 -7.17 -15.47 -14.85
N ILE A 301 -6.11 -15.59 -15.67
CA ILE A 301 -5.72 -16.87 -16.29
C ILE A 301 -5.38 -17.93 -15.22
N THR A 302 -4.71 -17.53 -14.14
CA THR A 302 -4.37 -18.47 -13.05
C THR A 302 -5.63 -18.93 -12.30
N ILE A 303 -6.59 -18.04 -12.10
CA ILE A 303 -7.88 -18.34 -11.48
C ILE A 303 -8.68 -19.29 -12.38
N ASP A 304 -8.79 -18.97 -13.67
CA ASP A 304 -9.49 -19.78 -14.67
C ASP A 304 -8.95 -21.21 -14.73
N LYS A 305 -7.63 -21.37 -14.86
CA LYS A 305 -6.98 -22.70 -14.87
C LYS A 305 -7.20 -23.50 -13.60
N ARG A 306 -7.50 -22.85 -12.48
CA ARG A 306 -7.68 -23.51 -11.18
C ARG A 306 -9.12 -23.89 -10.89
N PHE A 307 -10.07 -23.05 -11.30
CA PHE A 307 -11.49 -23.23 -10.95
C PHE A 307 -12.40 -23.48 -12.17
N GLY A 308 -11.97 -23.12 -13.38
CA GLY A 308 -12.78 -23.22 -14.60
C GLY A 308 -14.14 -22.55 -14.41
N ASP A 309 -15.20 -23.28 -14.72
CA ASP A 309 -16.59 -22.83 -14.63
C ASP A 309 -17.14 -22.77 -13.19
N ASP A 310 -16.47 -23.39 -12.22
CA ASP A 310 -16.88 -23.41 -10.80
C ASP A 310 -16.50 -22.12 -10.04
N LEU A 311 -16.29 -21.02 -10.76
CA LEU A 311 -15.89 -19.75 -10.18
C LEU A 311 -17.04 -19.09 -9.40
N HIS A 312 -17.22 -19.51 -8.15
CA HIS A 312 -18.02 -18.77 -7.19
C HIS A 312 -17.28 -17.48 -6.81
N MET A 313 -17.74 -16.35 -7.35
CA MET A 313 -17.19 -15.01 -7.09
C MET A 313 -17.17 -14.58 -5.60
N SER A 314 -17.74 -15.37 -4.70
CA SER A 314 -17.73 -15.15 -3.25
C SER A 314 -16.44 -15.64 -2.57
N CYS A 315 -15.56 -16.38 -3.26
CA CYS A 315 -14.30 -16.82 -2.67
C CYS A 315 -13.26 -15.70 -2.71
N GLU A 316 -12.81 -15.24 -1.54
CA GLU A 316 -11.56 -14.50 -1.40
C GLU A 316 -10.42 -15.37 -1.95
N PHE A 317 -10.05 -15.14 -3.21
CA PHE A 317 -8.98 -15.86 -3.84
C PHE A 317 -7.63 -15.37 -3.30
N ARG A 318 -6.92 -16.27 -2.61
CA ARG A 318 -5.53 -16.04 -2.20
C ARG A 318 -4.62 -17.10 -2.78
N LEU A 319 -3.56 -16.66 -3.44
CA LEU A 319 -2.45 -17.53 -3.82
C LEU A 319 -1.60 -17.85 -2.59
N SER A 320 -0.87 -18.97 -2.65
CA SER A 320 0.21 -19.23 -1.70
C SER A 320 1.37 -18.26 -1.94
N ASP A 321 2.28 -18.14 -0.98
CA ASP A 321 3.46 -17.26 -1.13
C ASP A 321 4.29 -17.57 -2.37
N GLU A 322 4.44 -18.85 -2.68
CA GLU A 322 5.11 -19.33 -3.87
C GLU A 322 4.29 -19.04 -5.14
N GLY A 323 2.96 -19.10 -5.05
CA GLY A 323 2.04 -18.69 -6.11
C GLY A 323 2.19 -17.22 -6.48
N ASP A 324 2.24 -16.33 -5.48
CA ASP A 324 2.46 -14.90 -5.65
C ASP A 324 3.82 -14.60 -6.30
N MET A 325 4.88 -15.27 -5.84
CA MET A 325 6.22 -15.12 -6.43
C MET A 325 6.27 -15.58 -7.90
N ARG A 326 5.58 -16.67 -8.24
CA ARG A 326 5.48 -17.17 -9.62
C ARG A 326 4.64 -16.24 -10.50
N LEU A 327 3.52 -15.73 -9.99
CA LEU A 327 2.67 -14.75 -10.68
C LEU A 327 3.51 -13.52 -11.07
N VAL A 328 4.18 -12.91 -10.09
CA VAL A 328 5.05 -11.75 -10.33
C VAL A 328 6.17 -12.07 -11.31
N GLY A 329 6.81 -13.24 -11.19
CA GLY A 329 7.84 -13.68 -12.12
C GLY A 329 7.37 -13.69 -13.58
N ARG A 330 6.22 -14.33 -13.86
CA ARG A 330 5.65 -14.42 -15.22
C ARG A 330 5.27 -13.05 -15.77
N VAL A 331 4.69 -12.19 -14.94
CA VAL A 331 4.32 -10.82 -15.32
C VAL A 331 5.56 -10.01 -15.72
N LEU A 332 6.63 -10.06 -14.93
CA LEU A 332 7.86 -9.34 -15.24
C LEU A 332 8.51 -9.87 -16.52
N ASP A 333 8.52 -11.18 -16.73
CA ASP A 333 9.06 -11.79 -17.95
C ASP A 333 8.25 -11.41 -19.20
N GLN A 334 6.93 -11.37 -19.11
CA GLN A 334 6.05 -10.93 -20.21
C GLN A 334 6.29 -9.47 -20.58
N VAL A 335 6.40 -8.58 -19.59
CA VAL A 335 6.67 -7.15 -19.83
C VAL A 335 8.07 -6.93 -20.41
N ALA A 336 9.07 -7.71 -19.96
CA ALA A 336 10.41 -7.68 -20.54
C ALA A 336 10.43 -8.13 -22.01
N LYS A 337 9.69 -9.21 -22.34
CA LYS A 337 9.60 -9.75 -23.72
C LYS A 337 8.81 -8.87 -24.68
N SER A 338 7.74 -8.23 -24.20
CA SER A 338 6.89 -7.35 -25.02
C SER A 338 7.53 -5.98 -25.35
N GLY A 339 8.79 -5.77 -24.96
CA GLY A 339 9.50 -4.53 -25.27
C GLY A 339 8.85 -3.32 -24.58
N GLY A 340 8.35 -3.47 -23.35
CA GLY A 340 7.66 -2.42 -22.59
C GLY A 340 8.43 -1.10 -22.37
N ARG A 341 9.65 -0.97 -22.89
CA ARG A 341 10.34 0.30 -23.11
C ARG A 341 10.05 0.77 -24.54
N LYS A 342 9.24 1.81 -24.70
CA LYS A 342 9.39 2.66 -25.89
C LYS A 342 10.81 3.22 -25.84
N SER A 343 11.68 2.80 -26.75
CA SER A 343 13.01 3.37 -26.92
C SER A 343 12.89 4.89 -26.99
N THR A 344 13.59 5.61 -26.11
CA THR A 344 13.68 7.07 -26.09
C THR A 344 14.47 7.63 -27.29
N SER A 345 14.72 6.83 -28.33
CA SER A 345 15.30 7.26 -29.60
C SER A 345 14.31 7.89 -30.59
N ASP A 346 12.99 7.85 -30.34
CA ASP A 346 11.97 8.32 -31.29
C ASP A 346 11.20 9.60 -30.90
N ILE A 347 11.72 10.38 -29.95
CA ILE A 347 11.26 11.77 -29.80
C ILE A 347 11.99 12.61 -30.85
N ARG A 348 11.36 12.71 -32.04
CA ARG A 348 11.64 13.79 -32.99
C ARG A 348 11.62 15.11 -32.22
N ARG A 349 12.77 15.76 -32.11
CA ARG A 349 12.88 17.13 -31.62
C ARG A 349 11.83 17.98 -32.35
N PRO A 350 11.02 18.80 -31.67
CA PRO A 350 10.23 19.80 -32.35
C PRO A 350 11.21 20.72 -33.10
N ARG A 351 11.03 20.83 -34.43
CA ARG A 351 11.73 21.84 -35.23
C ARG A 351 11.29 23.19 -34.68
N VAL A 352 12.21 23.90 -34.04
CA VAL A 352 12.07 25.32 -33.76
C VAL A 352 11.96 26.02 -35.12
N PRO A 353 10.89 26.78 -35.41
CA PRO A 353 10.87 27.64 -36.59
C PRO A 353 11.95 28.71 -36.41
N ASN A 354 12.89 28.78 -37.35
CA ASN A 354 13.77 29.93 -37.48
C ASN A 354 12.89 31.13 -37.83
N ILE A 355 12.70 32.03 -36.86
CA ILE A 355 12.27 33.39 -37.11
C ILE A 355 13.55 34.22 -37.17
N LEU A 356 13.93 34.60 -38.38
CA LEU A 356 14.69 35.82 -38.66
C LEU A 356 13.73 36.80 -39.32
#